data_AF-A0A1P8DWB7-F1
#
_entry.id   AF-A0A1P8DWB7-F1
#
_cell.length_a   1.000
_cell.length_b   1.000
_cell.length_c   1.000
_cell.angle_alpha   90.00
_cell.angle_beta   90.00
_cell.angle_gamma   90.00
#
_symmetry.space_group_name_H-M   'P 1'
#
loop_
_entity.id
_entity.type
_entity.pdbx_description
1 polymer ?
#
loop_
_entity_poly.entity_id
_entity_poly.type
_entity_poly.pdbx_seq_one_letter_code
_entity_poly.pdbx_strand_id
1 'polypeptide(L)'
;AADAEGGSWTVFRHTLLHFFERLQSNDIYYKFHNILFLKCEHTEQNAAVIAIARKHQAIWREKITAVLTEAVENQDLADDLDKETAVIFIKSTLDGLIWRWFSSGESFDLGKTAPRIIGIM
;
A
#
# COMPACT_ATOMS: atom_id res chain seq x y z
N ALA A 1 -27.35 5.78 -17.23
CA ALA A 1 -27.33 4.34 -17.55
C ALA A 1 -25.95 3.97 -18.05
N ALA A 2 -25.12 3.60 -17.08
CA ALA A 2 -23.84 2.89 -17.15
C ALA A 2 -23.24 3.11 -15.76
N ASP A 3 -23.70 2.30 -14.80
CA ASP A 3 -23.04 2.18 -13.51
C ASP A 3 -21.56 1.90 -13.80
N ALA A 4 -20.68 2.79 -13.36
CA ALA A 4 -19.26 2.51 -13.37
C ALA A 4 -19.05 1.33 -12.41
N GLU A 5 -18.93 0.13 -12.98
CA GLU A 5 -18.81 -1.14 -12.26
C GLU A 5 -17.61 -1.09 -11.30
N GLY A 6 -17.90 -0.74 -10.05
CA GLY A 6 -16.95 -0.69 -8.93
C GLY A 6 -16.71 0.72 -8.40
N GLY A 7 -17.35 1.06 -7.27
CA GLY A 7 -17.09 2.29 -6.52
C GLY A 7 -15.64 2.44 -6.05
N SER A 8 -15.33 3.52 -5.33
CA SER A 8 -13.95 3.85 -4.91
C SER A 8 -13.25 2.71 -4.16
N TRP A 9 -14.00 1.88 -3.44
CA TRP A 9 -13.49 0.68 -2.78
C TRP A 9 -12.97 -0.39 -3.76
N THR A 10 -13.67 -0.61 -4.87
CA THR A 10 -13.22 -1.52 -5.93
C THR A 10 -11.98 -0.97 -6.64
N VAL A 11 -11.96 0.34 -6.91
CA VAL A 11 -10.79 1.02 -7.49
C VAL A 11 -9.58 0.92 -6.57
N PHE A 12 -9.77 1.04 -5.25
CA PHE A 12 -8.71 0.87 -4.27
C PHE A 12 -8.11 -0.53 -4.33
N ARG A 13 -8.95 -1.57 -4.31
CA ARG A 13 -8.49 -2.96 -4.45
C ARG A 13 -7.70 -3.19 -5.74
N HIS A 14 -8.18 -2.70 -6.89
CA HIS A 14 -7.45 -2.80 -8.16
C HIS A 14 -6.12 -2.04 -8.13
N THR A 15 -6.07 -0.89 -7.47
CA THR A 15 -4.84 -0.10 -7.30
C THR A 15 -3.79 -0.86 -6.50
N LEU A 16 -4.19 -1.53 -5.42
CA LEU A 16 -3.27 -2.36 -4.61
C LEU A 16 -2.75 -3.57 -5.40
N LEU A 17 -3.62 -4.25 -6.15
CA LEU A 17 -3.21 -5.38 -6.99
C LEU A 17 -2.20 -4.94 -8.07
N HIS A 18 -2.49 -3.83 -8.74
CA HIS A 18 -1.60 -3.26 -9.75
C HIS A 18 -0.28 -2.72 -9.17
N PHE A 19 -0.29 -2.25 -7.92
CA PHE A 19 0.94 -1.88 -7.21
C PHE A 19 1.91 -3.06 -7.12
N PHE A 20 1.43 -4.22 -6.65
CA PHE A 20 2.29 -5.41 -6.51
C PHE A 20 2.68 -6.03 -7.85
N GLU A 21 1.81 -5.96 -8.86
CA GLU A 21 2.16 -6.33 -10.24
C GLU A 21 3.29 -5.44 -10.78
N ARG A 22 3.18 -4.13 -10.59
CA ARG A 22 4.23 -3.18 -11.03
C ARG A 22 5.54 -3.36 -10.27
N LEU A 23 5.46 -3.77 -9.00
CA LEU A 23 6.64 -4.02 -8.17
C LEU A 23 7.53 -5.14 -8.74
N GLN A 24 6.94 -6.12 -9.45
CA GLN A 24 7.66 -7.20 -10.12
C GLN A 24 7.96 -6.94 -11.60
N SER A 25 7.15 -6.13 -12.30
CA SER A 25 7.26 -5.93 -13.76
C SER A 25 7.98 -4.65 -14.17
N ASN A 26 8.19 -3.70 -13.26
CA ASN A 26 8.83 -2.42 -13.55
C ASN A 26 10.11 -2.20 -12.74
N ASP A 27 11.25 -2.26 -13.42
CA ASP A 27 12.59 -2.08 -12.83
C ASP A 27 12.76 -0.81 -12.00
N ILE A 28 12.20 0.32 -12.45
CA ILE A 28 12.32 1.60 -11.73
C ILE A 28 11.54 1.51 -10.43
N TYR A 29 10.33 0.95 -10.50
CA TYR A 29 9.46 0.78 -9.34
C TYR A 29 10.05 -0.20 -8.32
N TYR A 30 10.58 -1.33 -8.81
CA TYR A 30 11.31 -2.31 -8.02
C TYR A 30 12.51 -1.68 -7.31
N LYS A 31 13.42 -1.03 -8.06
CA LYS A 31 14.65 -0.44 -7.51
C LYS A 31 14.33 0.65 -6.49
N PHE A 32 13.34 1.49 -6.76
CA PHE A 32 12.91 2.53 -5.84
C PHE A 32 12.45 1.97 -4.49
N HIS A 33 11.51 1.01 -4.48
CA HIS A 33 11.02 0.43 -3.23
C HIS A 33 12.10 -0.42 -2.54
N ASN A 34 12.95 -1.11 -3.30
CA ASN A 34 14.07 -1.85 -2.73
C ASN A 34 15.06 -0.92 -2.01
N ILE A 35 15.37 0.25 -2.60
CA ILE A 35 16.21 1.26 -1.95
C ILE A 35 15.53 1.78 -0.68
N LEU A 36 14.26 2.17 -0.80
CA LEU A 36 13.50 2.76 0.30
C LEU A 36 13.41 1.83 1.51
N PHE A 37 13.17 0.53 1.28
CA PHE A 37 13.01 -0.43 2.36
C PHE A 37 14.35 -1.00 2.86
N LEU A 38 15.30 -1.35 1.99
CA LEU A 38 16.50 -2.11 2.41
C LEU A 38 17.80 -1.33 2.43
N LYS A 39 17.88 -0.17 1.75
CA LYS A 39 19.15 0.55 1.53
C LYS A 39 19.14 1.99 2.03
N CYS A 40 18.05 2.46 2.62
CA CYS A 40 17.93 3.79 3.18
C CYS A 40 17.98 3.71 4.71
N GLU A 41 19.19 3.65 5.26
CA GLU A 41 19.37 3.59 6.71
C GLU A 41 18.90 4.88 7.40
N HIS A 42 18.23 4.73 8.55
CA HIS A 42 17.69 5.84 9.33
C HIS A 42 18.77 6.45 10.24
N THR A 43 19.75 7.13 9.63
CA THR A 43 20.85 7.81 10.30
C THR A 43 20.72 9.34 10.19
N GLU A 44 21.47 10.08 11.01
CA GLU A 44 21.49 11.56 10.94
C GLU A 44 21.93 12.06 9.54
N GLN A 45 22.86 11.34 8.90
CA GLN A 45 23.35 11.67 7.55
C GLN A 45 22.24 11.61 6.49
N ASN A 46 21.29 10.69 6.65
CA ASN A 46 20.16 10.52 5.73
C ASN A 46 18.91 11.29 6.14
N ALA A 47 18.95 12.14 7.18
CA ALA A 47 17.77 12.79 7.73
C ALA A 47 16.93 13.55 6.69
N ALA A 48 17.58 14.22 5.73
CA ALA A 48 16.89 14.92 4.64
C ALA A 48 16.12 13.97 3.71
N VAL A 49 16.71 12.81 3.38
CA VAL A 49 16.05 11.77 2.56
C VAL A 49 14.88 11.16 3.32
N ILE A 50 15.07 10.85 4.60
CA ILE A 50 14.01 10.33 5.47
C ILE A 50 12.85 11.33 5.61
N ALA A 51 13.14 12.63 5.68
CA ALA A 51 12.10 13.66 5.71
C ALA A 51 11.24 13.66 4.44
N ILE A 52 11.86 13.48 3.27
CA ILE A 52 11.14 13.34 1.98
C ILE A 52 10.28 12.06 2.00
N ALA A 53 10.84 10.93 2.42
CA ALA A 53 10.10 9.67 2.54
C ALA A 53 8.87 9.82 3.45
N ARG A 54 9.02 10.47 4.61
CA ARG A 54 7.92 10.75 5.55
C ARG A 54 6.83 11.61 4.92
N LYS A 55 7.19 12.62 4.11
CA LYS A 55 6.21 13.45 3.40
C LYS A 55 5.36 12.61 2.43
N HIS A 56 5.99 11.71 1.66
CA HIS A 56 5.25 10.80 0.78
C HIS A 56 4.39 9.80 1.56
N GLN A 57 4.89 9.29 2.69
CA GLN A 57 4.12 8.40 3.57
C GLN A 57 2.86 9.09 4.17
N ALA A 58 2.95 10.38 4.48
CA ALA A 58 1.82 11.19 4.94
C ALA A 58 0.76 11.37 3.84
N ILE A 59 1.18 11.69 2.61
CA ILE A 59 0.25 11.78 1.46
C ILE A 59 -0.48 10.46 1.23
N TRP A 60 0.24 9.32 1.32
CA TRP A 60 -0.40 8.01 1.21
C TRP A 60 -1.37 7.72 2.36
N ARG A 61 -1.06 8.15 3.59
CA ARG A 61 -1.96 8.03 4.73
C ARG A 61 -3.28 8.76 4.44
N GLU A 62 -3.20 10.02 4.02
CA GLU A 62 -4.37 10.84 3.69
C GLU A 62 -5.22 10.23 2.59
N LYS A 63 -4.58 9.68 1.54
CA LYS A 63 -5.29 8.98 0.46
C LYS A 63 -6.04 7.74 0.94
N ILE A 64 -5.44 6.94 1.81
CA ILE A 64 -6.11 5.76 2.38
C ILE A 64 -7.29 6.22 3.26
N THR A 65 -7.11 7.23 4.10
CA THR A 65 -8.19 7.80 4.92
C THR A 65 -9.36 8.30 4.06
N ALA A 66 -9.07 8.96 2.93
CA ALA A 66 -10.10 9.44 2.00
C ALA A 66 -10.90 8.28 1.39
N VAL A 67 -10.20 7.23 0.91
CA VAL A 67 -10.85 6.02 0.37
C VAL A 67 -11.73 5.35 1.43
N LEU A 68 -11.24 5.17 2.65
CA LEU A 68 -12.03 4.57 3.73
C LEU A 68 -13.25 5.42 4.10
N THR A 69 -13.12 6.74 4.00
CA THR A 69 -14.25 7.64 4.27
C THR A 69 -15.34 7.48 3.22
N GLU A 70 -14.96 7.51 1.95
CA GLU A 70 -15.89 7.32 0.83
C GLU A 70 -16.52 5.90 0.83
N ALA A 71 -15.74 4.87 1.18
CA ALA A 71 -16.24 3.50 1.27
C ALA A 71 -17.27 3.33 2.41
N VAL A 72 -17.09 4.01 3.54
CA VAL A 72 -18.10 4.04 4.62
C VAL A 72 -19.34 4.80 4.16
N GLU A 73 -19.18 5.96 3.52
CA GLU A 73 -20.31 6.76 3.00
C GLU A 73 -21.16 6.00 1.95
N ASN A 74 -20.51 5.14 1.14
CA ASN A 74 -21.16 4.29 0.14
C ASN A 74 -21.64 2.94 0.69
N GLN A 75 -21.51 2.69 2.00
CA GLN A 75 -21.88 1.43 2.65
C GLN A 75 -21.10 0.19 2.16
N ASP A 76 -19.93 0.39 1.54
CA ASP A 76 -18.98 -0.68 1.20
C ASP A 76 -18.25 -1.22 2.46
N LEU A 77 -18.16 -0.39 3.51
CA LEU A 77 -17.59 -0.71 4.82
C LEU A 77 -18.59 -0.33 5.92
N ALA A 78 -18.42 -0.93 7.11
CA ALA A 78 -19.30 -0.67 8.25
C ALA A 78 -19.22 0.79 8.75
N ASP A 79 -20.36 1.34 9.15
CA ASP A 79 -20.50 2.73 9.64
C ASP A 79 -19.63 3.02 10.89
N ASP A 80 -19.36 2.00 11.70
CA ASP A 80 -18.59 2.08 12.94
C ASP A 80 -17.10 1.73 12.78
N LEU A 81 -16.62 1.63 11.53
CA LEU A 81 -15.21 1.36 11.25
C LEU A 81 -14.31 2.43 11.89
N ASP A 82 -13.39 1.98 12.76
CA ASP A 82 -12.30 2.81 13.25
C ASP A 82 -11.29 3.09 12.13
N LYS A 83 -11.47 4.22 11.45
CA LYS A 83 -10.65 4.64 10.31
C LYS A 83 -9.18 4.84 10.68
N GLU A 84 -8.86 5.32 11.88
CA GLU A 84 -7.47 5.54 12.30
C GLU A 84 -6.73 4.21 12.43
N THR A 85 -7.36 3.25 13.11
CA THR A 85 -6.81 1.89 13.24
C THR A 85 -6.77 1.17 11.89
N ALA A 86 -7.80 1.31 11.05
CA ALA A 86 -7.84 0.72 9.71
C ALA A 86 -6.69 1.21 8.81
N VAL A 87 -6.37 2.50 8.84
CA VAL A 87 -5.23 3.05 8.09
C VAL A 87 -3.90 2.44 8.56
N ILE A 88 -3.71 2.28 9.88
CA ILE A 88 -2.52 1.63 10.43
C ILE A 88 -2.44 0.17 9.98
N PHE A 89 -3.55 -0.56 10.06
CA PHE A 89 -3.63 -1.96 9.65
C PHE A 89 -3.29 -2.15 8.17
N ILE A 90 -3.88 -1.33 7.29
CA ILE A 90 -3.62 -1.37 5.84
C ILE A 90 -2.13 -1.09 5.57
N LYS A 91 -1.58 0.00 6.11
CA LYS A 91 -0.17 0.35 5.88
C LYS A 91 0.77 -0.75 6.38
N SER A 92 0.55 -1.24 7.60
CA SER A 92 1.35 -2.32 8.20
C SER A 92 1.32 -3.60 7.35
N THR A 93 0.15 -3.97 6.84
CA THR A 93 -0.03 -5.17 5.98
C THR A 93 0.74 -5.03 4.67
N LEU A 94 0.61 -3.88 4.00
CA LEU A 94 1.28 -3.62 2.73
C LEU A 94 2.80 -3.52 2.91
N ASP A 95 3.26 -2.71 3.88
CA ASP A 95 4.68 -2.53 4.18
C ASP A 95 5.33 -3.86 4.59
N GLY A 96 4.63 -4.67 5.40
CA GLY A 96 5.08 -5.99 5.82
C GLY A 96 5.25 -6.96 4.64
N LEU A 97 4.31 -6.98 3.69
CA LEU A 97 4.41 -7.82 2.49
C LEU A 97 5.59 -7.38 1.60
N ILE A 98 5.75 -6.07 1.37
CA ILE A 98 6.87 -5.51 0.59
C ILE A 98 8.20 -5.87 1.24
N TRP A 99 8.34 -5.60 2.54
CA TRP A 99 9.56 -5.91 3.28
C TRP A 99 9.87 -7.40 3.25
N ARG A 100 8.88 -8.26 3.51
CA ARG A 100 9.05 -9.71 3.53
C ARG A 100 9.53 -10.23 2.18
N TRP A 101 9.00 -9.69 1.07
CA TRP A 101 9.41 -10.09 -0.27
C TRP A 101 10.87 -9.73 -0.54
N PHE A 102 11.25 -8.46 -0.37
CA PHE A 102 12.63 -8.01 -0.60
C PHE A 102 13.64 -8.66 0.35
N SER A 103 13.36 -8.69 1.66
CA SER A 103 14.26 -9.27 2.67
C SER A 103 14.44 -10.78 2.51
N SER A 104 13.55 -11.44 1.76
CA SER A 104 13.67 -12.85 1.43
C SER A 104 14.46 -13.14 0.15
N GLY A 105 14.92 -12.12 -0.58
CA GLY A 105 15.46 -12.29 -1.93
C GLY A 105 14.41 -12.86 -2.89
N GLU A 106 13.20 -12.29 -2.84
CA GLU A 106 12.08 -12.64 -3.73
C GLU A 106 11.69 -14.14 -3.69
N SER A 107 11.87 -14.81 -2.55
CA SER A 107 11.75 -16.27 -2.38
C SER A 107 10.34 -16.86 -2.59
N PHE A 108 9.33 -16.02 -2.80
CA PHE A 108 7.96 -16.45 -3.04
C PHE A 108 7.31 -15.65 -4.18
N ASP A 109 6.32 -16.27 -4.81
CA ASP A 109 5.57 -15.67 -5.92
C ASP A 109 4.65 -14.55 -5.40
N LEU A 110 5.09 -13.31 -5.60
CA LEU A 110 4.35 -12.12 -5.17
C LEU A 110 3.03 -11.96 -5.94
N GLY A 111 3.01 -12.30 -7.23
CA GLY A 111 1.81 -12.26 -8.08
C GLY A 111 0.70 -13.19 -7.58
N LYS A 112 1.04 -14.31 -6.94
CA LYS A 112 0.06 -15.21 -6.29
C LYS A 112 -0.22 -14.85 -4.82
N THR A 113 0.76 -14.26 -4.12
CA THR A 113 0.67 -13.98 -2.69
C THR A 113 -0.07 -12.68 -2.41
N ALA A 114 0.23 -11.61 -3.15
CA ALA A 114 -0.37 -10.29 -2.94
C ALA A 114 -1.91 -10.30 -3.06
N PRO A 115 -2.52 -10.95 -4.07
CA PRO A 115 -3.99 -11.01 -4.15
C PRO A 115 -4.64 -11.71 -2.95
N ARG A 116 -3.96 -12.70 -2.36
CA ARG A 116 -4.47 -13.40 -1.16
C ARG A 116 -4.37 -12.52 0.07
N ILE A 117 -3.24 -11.83 0.26
CA ILE A 117 -3.06 -10.89 1.37
C ILE A 117 -4.07 -9.73 1.27
N ILE A 118 -4.23 -9.15 0.08
CA ILE A 118 -5.22 -8.08 -0.17
C ILE A 118 -6.66 -8.58 0.00
N GLY A 119 -6.94 -9.86 -0.26
CA GLY A 119 -8.27 -10.43 -0.04
C GLY A 119 -8.60 -10.73 1.42
N ILE A 120 -7.59 -10.87 2.29
CA ILE A 120 -7.75 -11.07 3.73
C ILE A 120 -7.85 -9.72 4.46
N MET A 121 -7.10 -8.73 3.98
CA MET A 121 -7.11 -7.35 4.48
C MET A 121 -8.41 -6.64 4.16
#